data_AF-A0A4Q7XKX8-F1
#
_entry.id   AF-A0A4Q7XKX8-F1
#
_cell.length_a   1.000
_cell.length_b   1.000
_cell.length_c   1.000
_cell.angle_alpha   90.00
_cell.angle_beta   90.00
_cell.angle_gamma   90.00
#
_symmetry.space_group_name_H-M   'P 1'
#
loop_
_entity.id
_entity.type
_entity.pdbx_description
1 polymer ?
#
loop_
_entity_poly.entity_id
_entity_poly.type
_entity_poly.pdbx_seq_one_letter_code
_entity_poly.pdbx_strand_id
1 'polypeptide(L)'
;MRTLAKYGGLMAAGVLTTGLLTAVTATAGQGKVKAPCTISVGSVTARGDHRMQTFSATAPVTKVADKIVGKDIFADGQTTLSAAVRYGPGEGSELHTGQTVVGSVLYDFSYRTPVGGGTVSQKVLTRVGPGWQNYRSLDRSSFGSRTTEWSLRNDGTMDRRTVKTDAGGHLYRHYDGWQSNFRGVKGLALISQTATYDTFLMTHSTGRLYTARFPVAGGHIMQSTVKPIRMSTWQVFETLVAAPCGQGSTVLAIDKDTGAGYLYSVGHANGLATVIKGLGKVPGSFTDPAYFSWRKYTDPPPAGE
;
A
#
# COMPACT_ATOMS: atom_id res chain seq x y z
N MET A 1 -75.69 -22.59 -13.96
CA MET A 1 -76.44 -21.49 -14.62
C MET A 1 -75.55 -20.86 -15.68
N ARG A 2 -76.07 -20.61 -16.90
CA ARG A 2 -75.58 -19.69 -17.96
C ARG A 2 -74.11 -19.92 -18.44
N THR A 3 -73.77 -20.51 -19.61
CA THR A 3 -74.09 -20.21 -21.05
C THR A 3 -73.93 -18.73 -21.44
N LEU A 4 -73.38 -18.27 -22.58
CA LEU A 4 -72.85 -18.85 -23.85
C LEU A 4 -71.47 -18.20 -24.18
N ALA A 5 -70.58 -18.56 -25.14
CA ALA A 5 -70.52 -19.46 -26.32
C ALA A 5 -70.86 -18.89 -27.74
N LYS A 6 -69.93 -19.08 -28.71
CA LYS A 6 -69.95 -18.73 -30.17
C LYS A 6 -69.76 -17.22 -30.51
N TYR A 7 -69.21 -16.79 -31.66
CA TYR A 7 -68.87 -17.39 -32.98
C TYR A 7 -67.37 -17.10 -33.33
N GLY A 8 -66.61 -17.87 -34.12
CA GLY A 8 -66.70 -18.12 -35.58
C GLY A 8 -65.97 -17.01 -36.38
N GLY A 9 -65.03 -17.20 -37.31
CA GLY A 9 -64.38 -18.38 -37.89
C GLY A 9 -64.26 -18.25 -39.42
N LEU A 10 -63.03 -18.25 -39.99
CA LEU A 10 -62.67 -18.63 -41.39
C LEU A 10 -61.21 -18.25 -41.77
N MET A 11 -60.45 -19.27 -42.20
CA MET A 11 -59.46 -19.32 -43.31
C MET A 11 -58.82 -18.03 -43.87
N ALA A 12 -57.48 -17.99 -44.00
CA ALA A 12 -56.78 -18.32 -45.27
C ALA A 12 -55.30 -17.82 -45.34
N ALA A 13 -54.57 -18.38 -46.31
CA ALA A 13 -53.33 -17.89 -46.95
C ALA A 13 -52.07 -17.71 -46.08
N GLY A 14 -51.10 -18.62 -46.28
CA GLY A 14 -49.71 -18.39 -45.89
C GLY A 14 -48.93 -17.56 -46.92
N VAL A 15 -47.86 -16.92 -46.47
CA VAL A 15 -46.85 -16.29 -47.33
C VAL A 15 -45.49 -16.80 -46.89
N LEU A 16 -44.80 -17.54 -47.78
CA LEU A 16 -43.37 -17.80 -47.63
C LEU A 16 -42.64 -16.47 -47.86
N THR A 17 -42.02 -15.91 -46.83
CA THR A 17 -41.01 -14.86 -46.98
C THR A 17 -39.62 -15.48 -46.86
N THR A 18 -38.90 -15.47 -47.97
CA THR A 18 -37.50 -15.89 -48.07
C THR A 18 -36.60 -15.01 -47.21
N GLY A 19 -35.61 -15.63 -46.56
CA GLY A 19 -34.77 -14.96 -45.58
C GLY A 19 -33.81 -13.93 -46.17
N LEU A 20 -33.71 -12.79 -45.50
CA LEU A 20 -32.52 -11.94 -45.52
C LEU A 20 -31.85 -12.06 -44.14
N LEU A 21 -30.82 -12.90 -44.06
CA LEU A 21 -29.92 -12.95 -42.91
C LEU A 21 -29.10 -11.65 -42.91
N THR A 22 -29.64 -10.61 -42.28
CA THR A 22 -28.85 -9.45 -41.88
C THR A 22 -27.81 -9.93 -40.87
N ALA A 23 -26.55 -10.01 -41.32
CA ALA A 23 -25.42 -10.25 -40.45
C ALA A 23 -25.31 -9.06 -39.48
N VAL A 24 -25.94 -9.19 -38.32
CA VAL A 24 -25.73 -8.28 -37.19
C VAL A 24 -24.28 -8.45 -36.77
N THR A 25 -23.40 -7.61 -37.29
CA THR A 25 -22.07 -7.42 -36.74
C THR A 25 -22.25 -6.98 -35.30
N ALA A 26 -22.13 -7.92 -34.37
CA ALA A 26 -22.09 -7.64 -32.97
C ALA A 26 -20.87 -6.75 -32.72
N THR A 27 -21.09 -5.44 -32.64
CA THR A 27 -20.11 -4.51 -32.09
C THR A 27 -19.87 -4.96 -30.67
N ALA A 28 -18.77 -5.69 -30.46
CA ALA A 28 -18.27 -6.03 -29.15
C ALA A 28 -18.15 -4.71 -28.39
N GLY A 29 -19.04 -4.50 -27.41
CA GLY A 29 -19.02 -3.30 -26.60
C GLY A 29 -17.62 -3.18 -26.02
N GLN A 30 -16.93 -2.07 -26.30
CA GLN A 30 -15.60 -1.83 -25.75
C GLN A 30 -15.75 -1.76 -24.23
N GLY A 31 -15.53 -2.89 -23.56
CA GLY A 31 -15.51 -2.96 -22.12
C GLY A 31 -14.48 -1.95 -21.65
N LYS A 32 -14.91 -1.00 -20.80
CA LYS A 32 -14.04 0.07 -20.29
C LYS A 32 -12.71 -0.54 -19.86
N VAL A 33 -11.64 -0.25 -20.60
CA VAL A 33 -10.31 -0.75 -20.28
C VAL A 33 -9.99 -0.22 -18.89
N LYS A 34 -10.00 -1.12 -17.90
CA LYS A 34 -9.76 -0.73 -16.51
C LYS A 34 -8.36 -0.13 -16.45
N ALA A 35 -8.28 1.14 -16.05
CA ALA A 35 -7.00 1.83 -15.94
C ALA A 35 -6.04 0.99 -15.07
N PRO A 36 -4.77 0.82 -15.49
CA PRO A 36 -3.79 0.08 -14.72
C PRO A 36 -3.63 0.72 -13.33
N CYS A 37 -3.52 -0.11 -12.30
CA CYS A 37 -3.21 0.37 -10.95
C CYS A 37 -1.89 1.15 -10.95
N THR A 38 -1.76 2.11 -10.04
CA THR A 38 -0.52 2.86 -9.85
C THR A 38 0.00 2.69 -8.43
N ILE A 39 1.32 2.76 -8.29
CA ILE A 39 1.98 2.89 -6.99
C ILE A 39 2.80 4.17 -6.99
N SER A 40 2.65 4.98 -5.94
CA SER A 40 3.53 6.12 -5.70
C SER A 40 4.47 5.77 -4.56
N VAL A 41 5.71 5.49 -4.94
CA VAL A 41 6.80 5.14 -4.02
C VAL A 41 7.50 6.43 -3.63
N GLY A 42 7.68 6.62 -2.33
CA GLY A 42 8.47 7.69 -1.78
C GLY A 42 9.81 7.19 -1.31
N SER A 43 10.80 8.08 -1.32
CA SER A 43 12.07 7.86 -0.64
C SER A 43 12.53 9.11 0.07
N VAL A 44 13.32 8.90 1.12
CA VAL A 44 14.17 9.95 1.69
C VAL A 44 15.56 9.78 1.08
N THR A 45 16.01 10.76 0.31
CA THR A 45 17.30 10.69 -0.40
C THR A 45 18.48 10.79 0.59
N ALA A 46 19.69 10.53 0.11
CA ALA A 46 20.90 10.77 0.90
C ALA A 46 21.06 12.25 1.34
N ARG A 47 20.40 13.21 0.67
CA ARG A 47 20.35 14.64 1.04
C ARG A 47 19.13 15.02 1.89
N GLY A 48 18.42 14.02 2.44
CA GLY A 48 17.21 14.26 3.22
C GLY A 48 16.03 14.81 2.42
N ASP A 49 16.07 14.80 1.08
CA ASP A 49 14.93 15.21 0.25
C ASP A 49 13.82 14.16 0.32
N HIS A 50 12.56 14.59 0.17
CA HIS A 50 11.46 13.70 -0.15
C HIS A 50 11.30 13.57 -1.67
N ARG A 51 11.52 12.37 -2.20
CA ARG A 51 11.27 12.03 -3.60
C ARG A 51 9.94 11.31 -3.77
N MET A 52 9.32 11.46 -4.94
CA MET A 52 8.17 10.67 -5.38
C MET A 52 8.47 10.07 -6.76
N GLN A 53 8.31 8.75 -6.86
CA GLN A 53 8.33 8.02 -8.11
C GLN A 53 7.01 7.27 -8.26
N THR A 54 6.25 7.56 -9.31
CA THR A 54 4.98 6.91 -9.59
C THR A 54 5.14 5.94 -10.74
N PHE A 55 4.67 4.70 -10.56
CA PHE A 55 4.73 3.64 -11.57
C PHE A 55 3.32 3.12 -11.87
N SER A 56 3.07 2.83 -13.14
CA SER A 56 1.87 2.15 -13.60
C SER A 56 2.11 0.65 -13.68
N ALA A 57 1.15 -0.15 -13.21
CA ALA A 57 1.18 -1.60 -13.17
C ALA A 57 0.92 -2.26 -14.54
N THR A 58 1.61 -1.76 -15.56
CA THR A 58 1.70 -2.29 -16.93
C THR A 58 2.80 -3.34 -17.04
N ALA A 59 2.80 -4.11 -18.13
CA ALA A 59 3.89 -5.01 -18.50
C ALA A 59 4.28 -4.72 -19.97
N PRO A 60 5.44 -4.08 -20.25
CA PRO A 60 6.47 -3.63 -19.30
C PRO A 60 5.98 -2.49 -18.37
N VAL A 61 6.64 -2.33 -17.23
CA VAL A 61 6.31 -1.31 -16.22
C VAL A 61 6.62 0.10 -16.73
N THR A 62 5.64 1.00 -16.64
CA THR A 62 5.80 2.40 -17.04
C THR A 62 6.05 3.31 -15.83
N LYS A 63 7.12 4.10 -15.87
CA LYS A 63 7.32 5.23 -14.94
C LYS A 63 6.46 6.42 -15.40
N VAL A 64 5.57 6.88 -14.51
CA VAL A 64 4.60 7.95 -14.77
C VAL A 64 5.10 9.30 -14.24
N ALA A 65 5.80 9.29 -13.11
CA ALA A 65 6.39 10.51 -12.53
C ALA A 65 7.69 10.17 -11.77
N ASP A 66 8.60 11.15 -11.70
CA ASP A 66 9.81 11.11 -10.88
C ASP A 66 10.18 12.55 -10.54
N LYS A 67 10.09 12.93 -9.26
CA LYS A 67 10.28 14.30 -8.80
C LYS A 67 10.74 14.37 -7.35
N ILE A 68 11.45 15.46 -7.00
CA ILE A 68 11.60 15.88 -5.62
C ILE A 68 10.34 16.64 -5.22
N VAL A 69 9.64 16.15 -4.19
CA VAL A 69 8.43 16.78 -3.63
C VAL A 69 8.82 17.95 -2.73
N GLY A 70 9.81 17.74 -1.86
CA GLY A 70 10.37 18.77 -0.99
C GLY A 70 11.83 18.48 -0.70
N LYS A 71 12.65 19.54 -0.67
CA LYS A 71 14.10 19.45 -0.41
C LYS A 71 14.42 19.57 1.06
N ASP A 72 15.57 19.03 1.46
CA ASP A 72 16.18 19.24 2.78
C ASP A 72 15.19 19.00 3.95
N ILE A 73 14.34 17.97 3.83
CA ILE A 73 13.32 17.62 4.85
C ILE A 73 14.00 17.09 6.11
N PHE A 74 15.10 16.35 5.96
CA PHE A 74 15.93 15.87 7.07
C PHE A 74 17.40 16.21 6.83
N ALA A 75 18.25 15.98 7.82
CA ALA A 75 19.70 16.14 7.65
C ALA A 75 20.28 14.99 6.80
N ASP A 76 21.22 15.33 5.92
CA ASP A 76 21.93 14.40 5.03
C ASP A 76 22.40 13.13 5.74
N GLY A 77 22.12 11.98 5.11
CA GLY A 77 22.54 10.66 5.57
C GLY A 77 21.92 10.16 6.89
N GLN A 78 21.08 10.93 7.59
CA GLN A 78 20.61 10.55 8.93
C GLN A 78 19.32 9.72 8.95
N THR A 79 18.48 9.79 7.92
CA THR A 79 17.22 9.03 7.90
C THR A 79 17.45 7.54 7.61
N THR A 80 17.02 6.68 8.52
CA THR A 80 17.18 5.22 8.42
C THR A 80 15.87 4.49 8.11
N LEU A 81 14.73 5.01 8.57
CA LEU A 81 13.39 4.45 8.33
C LEU A 81 12.36 5.57 8.09
N SER A 82 11.32 5.26 7.32
CA SER A 82 10.13 6.12 7.19
C SER A 82 8.87 5.27 7.06
N ALA A 83 7.80 5.67 7.75
CA ALA A 83 6.47 5.10 7.57
C ALA A 83 5.85 5.58 6.25
N ALA A 84 4.72 4.99 5.84
CA ALA A 84 3.85 5.59 4.83
C ALA A 84 3.57 7.08 5.13
N VAL A 85 3.71 7.93 4.11
CA VAL A 85 3.53 9.38 4.25
C VAL A 85 2.19 9.76 3.63
N ARG A 86 1.34 10.38 4.46
CA ARG A 86 0.05 10.89 4.02
C ARG A 86 0.18 12.31 3.50
N TYR A 87 -0.48 12.62 2.40
CA TYR A 87 -0.48 13.96 1.81
C TYR A 87 -1.85 14.37 1.23
N GLY A 88 -2.06 15.66 0.99
CA GLY A 88 -3.26 16.12 0.29
C GLY A 88 -3.53 17.62 0.48
N PRO A 89 -4.65 18.12 -0.07
CA PRO A 89 -4.88 19.54 -0.21
C PRO A 89 -5.06 20.26 1.13
N GLY A 90 -4.40 21.41 1.25
CA GLY A 90 -4.84 22.55 2.04
C GLY A 90 -4.91 23.80 1.14
N GLU A 91 -5.11 24.97 1.74
CA GLU A 91 -5.15 26.23 1.00
C GLU A 91 -3.84 26.44 0.21
N GLY A 92 -3.95 26.47 -1.14
CA GLY A 92 -2.85 26.66 -2.09
C GLY A 92 -1.68 25.66 -2.02
N SER A 93 -1.79 24.60 -1.21
CA SER A 93 -0.64 23.78 -0.80
C SER A 93 -1.03 22.31 -0.60
N GLU A 94 -0.05 21.42 -0.64
CA GLU A 94 -0.21 20.04 -0.16
C GLU A 94 0.45 19.93 1.23
N LEU A 95 -0.34 19.54 2.24
CA LEU A 95 0.17 19.15 3.55
C LEU A 95 0.68 17.71 3.45
N HIS A 96 1.85 17.45 4.01
CA HIS A 96 2.49 16.15 4.09
C HIS A 96 2.71 15.82 5.57
N THR A 97 2.36 14.60 6.01
CA THR A 97 2.55 14.13 7.38
C THR A 97 3.00 12.68 7.39
N GLY A 98 3.96 12.33 8.24
CA GLY A 98 4.42 10.96 8.39
C GLY A 98 5.27 10.75 9.64
N GLN A 99 5.97 9.63 9.65
CA GLN A 99 6.96 9.30 10.67
C GLN A 99 8.30 8.97 10.02
N THR A 100 9.38 9.34 10.68
CA THR A 100 10.74 8.96 10.28
C THR A 100 11.61 8.66 11.49
N VAL A 101 12.58 7.76 11.32
CA VAL A 101 13.70 7.61 12.23
C VAL A 101 14.88 8.37 11.65
N VAL A 102 15.36 9.35 12.40
CA VAL A 102 16.55 10.15 12.09
C VAL A 102 17.60 9.81 13.15
N GLY A 103 18.72 9.22 12.73
CA GLY A 103 19.68 8.57 13.60
C GLY A 103 19.04 7.44 14.41
N SER A 104 18.91 7.65 15.72
CA SER A 104 18.34 6.70 16.69
C SER A 104 17.00 7.17 17.30
N VAL A 105 16.38 8.20 16.73
CA VAL A 105 15.21 8.90 17.30
C VAL A 105 14.06 8.90 16.30
N LEU A 106 12.86 8.53 16.75
CA LEU A 106 11.63 8.66 16.00
C LEU A 106 11.09 10.09 16.11
N TYR A 107 10.65 10.61 14.98
CA TYR A 107 9.94 11.87 14.85
C TYR A 107 8.61 11.66 14.12
N ASP A 108 7.56 12.32 14.60
CA ASP A 108 6.44 12.73 13.74
C ASP A 108 6.91 13.96 12.96
N PHE A 109 6.59 14.04 11.67
CA PHE A 109 6.90 15.23 10.87
C PHE A 109 5.65 15.73 10.14
N SER A 110 5.64 17.03 9.89
CA SER A 110 4.76 17.65 8.91
C SER A 110 5.48 18.73 8.12
N TYR A 111 5.04 18.97 6.89
CA TYR A 111 5.47 20.12 6.09
C TYR A 111 4.47 20.40 4.97
N ARG A 112 4.57 21.59 4.35
CA ARG A 112 3.80 21.97 3.16
C ARG A 112 4.70 22.19 1.97
N THR A 113 4.14 21.99 0.78
CA THR A 113 4.72 22.41 -0.51
C THR A 113 3.60 22.98 -1.38
N PRO A 114 3.91 23.67 -2.50
CA PRO A 114 2.95 23.88 -3.58
C PRO A 114 2.38 22.54 -4.07
N VAL A 115 1.20 22.58 -4.70
CA VAL A 115 0.58 21.40 -5.33
C VAL A 115 1.53 20.84 -6.38
N GLY A 116 1.89 19.57 -6.25
CA GLY A 116 2.87 18.92 -7.11
C GLY A 116 4.31 18.94 -6.60
N GLY A 117 4.61 19.63 -5.50
CA GLY A 117 5.95 19.75 -4.90
C GLY A 117 6.60 21.12 -5.13
N GLY A 118 7.72 21.37 -4.47
CA GLY A 118 8.48 22.62 -4.59
C GLY A 118 9.14 23.05 -3.29
N THR A 119 9.23 24.36 -3.07
CA THR A 119 9.78 24.95 -1.84
C THR A 119 8.98 24.51 -0.63
N VAL A 120 9.68 24.02 0.39
CA VAL A 120 9.10 23.51 1.63
C VAL A 120 8.78 24.67 2.57
N SER A 121 7.60 24.66 3.17
CA SER A 121 7.17 25.63 4.18
C SER A 121 6.49 24.93 5.36
N GLN A 122 6.36 25.63 6.49
CA GLN A 122 5.73 25.11 7.72
C GLN A 122 6.24 23.71 8.14
N LYS A 123 7.55 23.48 7.99
CA LYS A 123 8.22 22.25 8.38
C LYS A 123 8.25 22.14 9.91
N VAL A 124 7.63 21.11 10.45
CA VAL A 124 7.62 20.77 11.88
C VAL A 124 8.17 19.36 12.05
N LEU A 125 9.06 19.19 13.03
CA LEU A 125 9.65 17.92 13.39
C LEU A 125 9.49 17.68 14.89
N THR A 126 8.51 16.87 15.27
CA THR A 126 8.14 16.61 16.66
C THR A 126 8.80 15.32 17.14
N ARG A 127 9.69 15.45 18.14
CA ARG A 127 10.42 14.30 18.71
C ARG A 127 9.47 13.39 19.48
N VAL A 128 9.37 12.12 19.07
CA VAL A 128 8.58 11.10 19.79
C VAL A 128 9.44 10.41 20.85
N GLY A 129 10.64 9.96 20.50
CA GLY A 129 11.54 9.32 21.48
C GLY A 129 12.76 8.61 20.88
N PRO A 130 13.77 8.28 21.71
CA PRO A 130 14.98 7.57 21.30
C PRO A 130 14.77 6.05 21.24
N GLY A 131 15.84 5.30 20.89
CA GLY A 131 15.87 3.83 20.93
C GLY A 131 15.57 3.15 19.60
N TRP A 132 15.48 3.91 18.51
CA TRP A 132 15.00 3.44 17.22
C TRP A 132 16.07 2.77 16.33
N GLN A 133 17.33 2.76 16.74
CA GLN A 133 18.42 2.06 16.06
C GLN A 133 18.26 0.52 16.05
N ASN A 134 17.39 -0.01 16.90
CA ASN A 134 17.13 -1.45 17.02
C ASN A 134 15.98 -1.96 16.13
N TYR A 135 15.47 -1.13 15.22
CA TYR A 135 14.38 -1.47 14.30
C TYR A 135 14.85 -1.46 12.85
N ARG A 136 14.21 -2.30 12.03
CA ARG A 136 14.46 -2.41 10.57
C ARG A 136 13.25 -2.10 9.71
N SER A 137 12.07 -1.90 10.31
CA SER A 137 10.87 -1.51 9.59
C SER A 137 9.98 -0.66 10.49
N LEU A 138 9.31 0.31 9.88
CA LEU A 138 8.34 1.22 10.50
C LEU A 138 7.22 1.43 9.48
N ASP A 139 5.97 1.23 9.88
CA ASP A 139 4.80 1.56 9.08
C ASP A 139 3.66 2.07 9.97
N ARG A 140 2.64 2.69 9.38
CA ARG A 140 1.50 3.29 10.09
C ARG A 140 0.19 2.91 9.41
N SER A 141 -0.73 2.34 10.18
CA SER A 141 -2.13 2.17 9.76
C SER A 141 -3.01 3.29 10.32
N SER A 142 -4.13 3.56 9.65
CA SER A 142 -5.14 4.52 10.11
C SER A 142 -6.53 4.03 9.73
N PHE A 143 -7.37 3.73 10.74
CA PHE A 143 -8.74 3.26 10.54
C PHE A 143 -9.72 4.05 11.42
N GLY A 144 -10.60 4.83 10.79
CA GLY A 144 -11.38 5.84 11.51
C GLY A 144 -10.46 6.84 12.20
N SER A 145 -10.65 7.07 13.49
CA SER A 145 -9.76 7.88 14.34
C SER A 145 -8.54 7.12 14.88
N ARG A 146 -8.51 5.78 14.83
CA ARG A 146 -7.37 4.98 15.30
C ARG A 146 -6.18 5.17 14.37
N THR A 147 -5.05 5.58 14.92
CA THR A 147 -3.74 5.50 14.26
C THR A 147 -2.87 4.52 15.02
N THR A 148 -2.34 3.50 14.35
CA THR A 148 -1.47 2.50 14.95
C THR A 148 -0.13 2.47 14.20
N GLU A 149 0.93 2.60 14.98
CA GLU A 149 2.32 2.46 14.58
C GLU A 149 2.73 1.00 14.72
N TRP A 150 3.34 0.45 13.66
CA TRP A 150 3.86 -0.90 13.59
C TRP A 150 5.37 -0.82 13.34
N SER A 151 6.16 -1.53 14.15
CA SER A 151 7.62 -1.47 14.04
C SER A 151 8.25 -2.83 14.28
N LEU A 152 9.11 -3.26 13.36
CA LEU A 152 9.80 -4.55 13.44
C LEU A 152 11.23 -4.35 13.97
N ARG A 153 11.50 -4.97 15.12
CA ARG A 153 12.81 -4.99 15.78
C ARG A 153 13.78 -5.95 15.09
N ASN A 154 15.07 -5.68 15.27
CA ASN A 154 16.16 -6.48 14.70
C ASN A 154 16.18 -7.92 15.22
N ASP A 155 15.72 -8.14 16.46
CA ASP A 155 15.54 -9.46 17.06
C ASP A 155 14.38 -10.30 16.48
N GLY A 156 13.47 -9.68 15.71
CA GLY A 156 12.27 -10.33 15.17
C GLY A 156 11.01 -10.14 16.00
N THR A 157 10.98 -9.13 16.88
CA THR A 157 9.77 -8.71 17.59
C THR A 157 9.04 -7.62 16.80
N MET A 158 7.77 -7.87 16.49
CA MET A 158 6.84 -6.88 15.93
C MET A 158 6.13 -6.16 17.08
N ASP A 159 6.33 -4.86 17.22
CA ASP A 159 5.67 -4.02 18.22
C ASP A 159 4.48 -3.26 17.63
N ARG A 160 3.45 -3.03 18.45
CA ARG A 160 2.25 -2.23 18.15
C ARG A 160 2.12 -1.08 19.15
N ARG A 161 2.02 0.16 18.64
CA ARG A 161 1.74 1.35 19.46
C ARG A 161 0.60 2.17 18.89
N THR A 162 -0.48 2.37 19.64
CA THR A 162 -1.55 3.28 19.25
C THR A 162 -1.16 4.71 19.61
N VAL A 163 -1.39 5.63 18.68
CA VAL A 163 -1.30 7.07 18.95
C VAL A 163 -2.51 7.45 19.78
N LYS A 164 -2.27 7.91 21.01
CA LYS A 164 -3.31 8.38 21.94
C LYS A 164 -3.03 9.83 22.31
N THR A 165 -4.06 10.53 22.75
CA THR A 165 -3.96 11.88 23.32
C THR A 165 -4.09 11.76 24.83
N ASP A 166 -3.25 12.46 25.60
CA ASP A 166 -3.41 12.59 27.04
C ASP A 166 -4.50 13.62 27.43
N ALA A 167 -4.77 13.78 28.72
CA ALA A 167 -5.76 14.74 29.22
C ALA A 167 -5.36 16.22 28.98
N GLY A 168 -4.09 16.50 28.70
CA GLY A 168 -3.57 17.83 28.36
C GLY A 168 -3.56 18.12 26.85
N GLY A 169 -3.99 17.17 26.01
CA GLY A 169 -3.99 17.33 24.55
C GLY A 169 -2.71 16.85 23.85
N HIS A 170 -1.72 16.29 24.57
CA HIS A 170 -0.46 15.84 23.96
C HIS A 170 -0.60 14.45 23.35
N LEU A 171 -0.03 14.27 22.15
CA LEU A 171 0.05 12.98 21.49
C LEU A 171 1.19 12.14 22.08
N TYR A 172 0.88 10.89 22.44
CA TYR A 172 1.86 9.91 22.90
C TYR A 172 1.69 8.55 22.22
N ARG A 173 2.70 7.68 22.36
CA ARG A 173 2.67 6.30 21.85
C ARG A 173 2.37 5.34 22.99
N HIS A 174 1.13 4.90 23.08
CA HIS A 174 0.74 3.87 24.02
C HIS A 174 1.21 2.51 23.50
N TYR A 175 2.02 1.79 24.26
CA TYR A 175 2.50 0.46 23.88
C TYR A 175 1.41 -0.58 24.13
N ASP A 176 0.77 -1.07 23.06
CA ASP A 176 -0.39 -1.95 23.17
C ASP A 176 -0.04 -3.44 23.05
N GLY A 177 1.13 -3.79 22.54
CA GLY A 177 1.57 -5.19 22.50
C GLY A 177 2.71 -5.48 21.53
N TRP A 178 3.13 -6.75 21.55
CA TRP A 178 4.22 -7.29 20.75
C TRP A 178 3.93 -8.73 20.31
N GLN A 179 4.68 -9.21 19.30
CA GLN A 179 4.83 -10.65 19.05
C GLN A 179 6.21 -10.94 18.45
N SER A 180 6.86 -12.01 18.92
CA SER A 180 8.15 -12.52 18.43
C SER A 180 8.00 -13.39 17.15
N ASN A 181 9.08 -14.08 16.78
CA ASN A 181 9.19 -15.04 15.68
C ASN A 181 9.28 -14.46 14.25
N PHE A 182 9.52 -13.15 14.09
CA PHE A 182 9.77 -12.50 12.79
C PHE A 182 11.26 -12.25 12.49
N ARG A 183 12.18 -13.00 13.12
CA ARG A 183 13.64 -12.72 13.07
C ARG A 183 14.21 -12.75 11.65
N GLY A 184 13.71 -13.64 10.79
CA GLY A 184 14.14 -13.75 9.39
C GLY A 184 13.39 -12.85 8.41
N VAL A 185 12.48 -11.97 8.85
CA VAL A 185 11.85 -10.98 7.96
C VAL A 185 12.88 -9.96 7.47
N LYS A 186 12.93 -9.74 6.16
CA LYS A 186 13.77 -8.71 5.53
C LYS A 186 12.96 -7.44 5.24
N GLY A 187 11.97 -7.54 4.36
CA GLY A 187 11.07 -6.45 3.97
C GLY A 187 9.62 -6.67 4.43
N LEU A 188 8.89 -5.57 4.61
CA LEU A 188 7.56 -5.52 5.22
C LEU A 188 6.74 -4.37 4.61
N ALA A 189 5.46 -4.60 4.27
CA ALA A 189 4.55 -3.56 3.79
C ALA A 189 3.08 -3.81 4.19
N LEU A 190 2.37 -2.77 4.64
CA LEU A 190 0.94 -2.83 5.00
C LEU A 190 0.04 -3.00 3.75
N ILE A 191 -0.63 -4.16 3.63
CA ILE A 191 -1.51 -4.51 2.50
C ILE A 191 -3.01 -4.57 2.85
N SER A 192 -3.38 -4.65 4.13
CA SER A 192 -4.79 -4.56 4.57
C SER A 192 -4.85 -3.83 5.92
N GLN A 193 -5.83 -2.97 6.14
CA GLN A 193 -6.09 -2.36 7.46
C GLN A 193 -7.60 -2.28 7.73
N THR A 194 -8.03 -2.72 8.90
CA THR A 194 -9.46 -2.88 9.23
C THR A 194 -9.78 -2.38 10.65
N ALA A 195 -11.04 -2.54 11.07
CA ALA A 195 -11.45 -2.24 12.44
C ALA A 195 -10.78 -3.14 13.50
N THR A 196 -10.42 -4.39 13.14
CA THR A 196 -10.01 -5.43 14.10
C THR A 196 -8.62 -6.01 13.84
N TYR A 197 -8.10 -5.92 12.62
CA TYR A 197 -6.76 -6.38 12.25
C TYR A 197 -6.10 -5.50 11.18
N ASP A 198 -4.77 -5.48 11.19
CA ASP A 198 -3.94 -4.95 10.11
C ASP A 198 -3.08 -6.11 9.56
N THR A 199 -2.90 -6.19 8.24
CA THR A 199 -2.17 -7.28 7.57
C THR A 199 -1.00 -6.76 6.76
N PHE A 200 0.16 -7.38 6.99
CA PHE A 200 1.41 -7.09 6.32
C PHE A 200 1.80 -8.19 5.35
N LEU A 201 2.37 -7.79 4.22
CA LEU A 201 3.15 -8.66 3.34
C LEU A 201 4.62 -8.63 3.80
N MET A 202 5.27 -9.80 3.89
CA MET A 202 6.63 -9.91 4.40
C MET A 202 7.50 -10.86 3.57
N THR A 203 8.74 -10.45 3.26
CA THR A 203 9.78 -11.33 2.70
C THR A 203 10.59 -11.98 3.81
N HIS A 204 10.97 -13.25 3.61
CA HIS A 204 11.82 -14.01 4.53
C HIS A 204 13.20 -14.27 3.93
N SER A 205 14.24 -14.32 4.76
CA SER A 205 15.61 -14.68 4.38
C SER A 205 15.73 -16.05 3.70
N THR A 206 14.79 -16.98 3.98
CA THR A 206 14.73 -18.31 3.33
C THR A 206 13.96 -18.30 2.00
N GLY A 207 13.63 -17.14 1.44
CA GLY A 207 12.97 -17.01 0.14
C GLY A 207 11.44 -16.98 0.16
N ARG A 208 10.82 -17.15 1.33
CA ARG A 208 9.35 -17.16 1.47
C ARG A 208 8.78 -15.75 1.36
N LEU A 209 7.58 -15.66 0.79
CA LEU A 209 6.69 -14.50 0.88
C LEU A 209 5.45 -14.94 1.65
N TYR A 210 5.03 -14.17 2.64
CA TYR A 210 3.87 -14.51 3.46
C TYR A 210 3.09 -13.28 3.87
N THR A 211 1.83 -13.49 4.26
CA THR A 211 1.07 -12.48 4.99
C THR A 211 1.11 -12.77 6.48
N ALA A 212 1.12 -11.71 7.29
CA ALA A 212 0.93 -11.79 8.73
C ALA A 212 -0.16 -10.78 9.13
N ARG A 213 -1.29 -11.31 9.60
CA ARG A 213 -2.43 -10.55 10.11
C ARG A 213 -2.27 -10.39 11.62
N PHE A 214 -2.23 -9.15 12.11
CA PHE A 214 -2.12 -8.83 13.54
C PHE A 214 -3.41 -8.17 14.04
N PRO A 215 -3.92 -8.53 15.23
CA PRO A 215 -5.03 -7.83 15.84
C PRO A 215 -4.62 -6.40 16.22
N VAL A 216 -5.55 -5.44 16.13
CA VAL A 216 -5.29 -4.02 16.46
C VAL A 216 -5.74 -3.65 17.88
N ALA A 217 -6.43 -4.57 18.56
CA ALA A 217 -6.82 -4.50 19.96
C ALA A 217 -6.46 -5.82 20.68
N GLY A 218 -6.91 -6.01 21.92
CA GLY A 218 -6.58 -7.17 22.73
C GLY A 218 -5.23 -7.05 23.44
N GLY A 219 -4.88 -8.07 24.24
CA GLY A 219 -3.78 -8.04 25.20
C GLY A 219 -2.37 -7.86 24.62
N HIS A 220 -1.39 -7.74 25.51
CA HIS A 220 0.00 -7.37 25.17
C HIS A 220 0.74 -8.39 24.30
N ILE A 221 0.29 -9.63 24.20
CA ILE A 221 0.81 -10.63 23.25
C ILE A 221 -0.17 -10.72 22.08
N MET A 222 0.25 -10.24 20.91
CA MET A 222 -0.61 -10.14 19.73
C MET A 222 -0.60 -11.43 18.92
N GLN A 223 -1.55 -12.33 19.15
CA GLN A 223 -1.69 -13.58 18.38
C GLN A 223 -1.91 -13.27 16.89
N SER A 224 -0.88 -13.48 16.06
CA SER A 224 -0.95 -13.23 14.61
C SER A 224 -1.36 -14.48 13.82
N THR A 225 -2.11 -14.30 12.74
CA THR A 225 -2.29 -15.35 11.73
C THR A 225 -1.29 -15.16 10.60
N VAL A 226 -0.34 -16.10 10.45
CA VAL A 226 0.67 -16.09 9.38
C VAL A 226 0.31 -17.12 8.30
N LYS A 227 0.31 -16.71 7.03
CA LYS A 227 0.02 -17.59 5.88
C LYS A 227 1.10 -17.46 4.80
N PRO A 228 1.79 -18.54 4.40
CA PRO A 228 2.68 -18.49 3.24
C PRO A 228 1.88 -18.23 1.96
N ILE A 229 2.37 -17.33 1.11
CA ILE A 229 1.81 -17.09 -0.22
C ILE A 229 2.78 -17.48 -1.34
N ARG A 230 4.11 -17.47 -1.10
CA ARG A 230 5.12 -18.16 -1.92
C ARG A 230 6.19 -18.80 -1.03
N MET A 231 6.73 -19.92 -1.48
CA MET A 231 7.66 -20.75 -0.69
C MET A 231 9.15 -20.45 -0.93
N SER A 232 9.48 -19.78 -2.04
CA SER A 232 10.84 -19.47 -2.49
C SER A 232 10.85 -18.24 -3.42
N THR A 233 12.04 -17.78 -3.80
CA THR A 233 12.38 -16.67 -4.72
C THR A 233 12.28 -15.22 -4.22
N TRP A 234 11.81 -14.98 -2.99
CA TRP A 234 11.66 -13.61 -2.44
C TRP A 234 12.78 -13.16 -1.50
N GLN A 235 13.87 -13.94 -1.36
CA GLN A 235 14.95 -13.66 -0.41
C GLN A 235 15.79 -12.42 -0.78
N VAL A 236 15.75 -12.00 -2.04
CA VAL A 236 16.55 -10.88 -2.60
C VAL A 236 15.91 -9.51 -2.38
N PHE A 237 14.79 -9.43 -1.65
CA PHE A 237 14.07 -8.17 -1.44
C PHE A 237 14.06 -7.77 0.04
N GLU A 238 14.81 -6.72 0.36
CA GLU A 238 14.93 -6.11 1.69
C GLU A 238 13.84 -5.08 1.95
N THR A 239 13.16 -4.61 0.92
CA THR A 239 12.17 -3.54 1.05
C THR A 239 10.96 -3.81 0.15
N LEU A 240 9.79 -3.64 0.73
CA LEU A 240 8.50 -3.75 0.06
C LEU A 240 7.77 -2.41 0.20
N VAL A 241 7.13 -1.96 -0.87
CA VAL A 241 6.19 -0.83 -0.82
C VAL A 241 4.91 -1.27 -1.52
N ALA A 242 3.75 -1.06 -0.86
CA ALA A 242 2.45 -1.52 -1.35
C ALA A 242 1.45 -0.36 -1.50
N ALA A 243 0.66 -0.43 -2.56
CA ALA A 243 -0.51 0.42 -2.82
C ALA A 243 -1.74 -0.44 -3.17
N PRO A 244 -2.96 -0.02 -2.80
CA PRO A 244 -4.19 -0.75 -3.10
C PRO A 244 -4.43 -0.87 -4.62
N CYS A 245 -4.92 -2.02 -5.05
CA CYS A 245 -5.23 -2.31 -6.45
C CYS A 245 -6.50 -3.17 -6.57
N GLY A 246 -7.68 -2.55 -6.45
CA GLY A 246 -8.94 -3.27 -6.33
C GLY A 246 -8.98 -4.10 -5.04
N GLN A 247 -9.24 -5.41 -5.18
CA GLN A 247 -9.24 -6.39 -4.06
C GLN A 247 -7.83 -6.92 -3.72
N GLY A 248 -6.77 -6.32 -4.27
CA GLY A 248 -5.39 -6.75 -4.10
C GLY A 248 -4.46 -5.56 -3.90
N SER A 249 -3.16 -5.77 -4.14
CA SER A 249 -2.12 -4.75 -4.02
C SER A 249 -1.20 -4.72 -5.23
N THR A 250 -0.78 -3.53 -5.64
CA THR A 250 0.45 -3.36 -6.43
C THR A 250 1.61 -3.25 -5.44
N VAL A 251 2.64 -4.06 -5.64
CA VAL A 251 3.79 -4.16 -4.75
C VAL A 251 5.07 -3.88 -5.54
N LEU A 252 5.84 -2.89 -5.12
CA LEU A 252 7.25 -2.76 -5.50
C LEU A 252 8.07 -3.57 -4.49
N ALA A 253 8.88 -4.50 -4.99
CA ALA A 253 9.92 -5.15 -4.21
C ALA A 253 11.28 -4.60 -4.65
N ILE A 254 12.11 -4.19 -3.69
CA ILE A 254 13.42 -3.59 -3.91
C ILE A 254 14.48 -4.53 -3.35
N ASP A 255 15.41 -4.89 -4.22
CA ASP A 255 16.72 -5.46 -3.91
C ASP A 255 17.66 -4.28 -3.61
N LYS A 256 18.08 -4.16 -2.34
CA LYS A 256 18.98 -3.11 -1.85
C LYS A 256 20.45 -3.38 -2.16
N ASP A 257 20.83 -4.63 -2.41
CA ASP A 257 22.21 -5.00 -2.76
C ASP A 257 22.54 -4.57 -4.20
N THR A 258 21.57 -4.66 -5.12
CA THR A 258 21.72 -4.22 -6.52
C THR A 258 21.03 -2.90 -6.86
N GLY A 259 20.22 -2.36 -5.94
CA GLY A 259 19.38 -1.18 -6.16
C GLY A 259 18.28 -1.41 -7.21
N ALA A 260 17.88 -2.66 -7.48
CA ALA A 260 16.89 -3.00 -8.48
C ALA A 260 15.47 -3.10 -7.89
N GLY A 261 14.51 -2.43 -8.52
CA GLY A 261 13.09 -2.54 -8.19
C GLY A 261 12.34 -3.46 -9.17
N TYR A 262 11.43 -4.27 -8.67
CA TYR A 262 10.55 -5.16 -9.45
C TYR A 262 9.09 -4.96 -9.03
N LEU A 263 8.20 -4.80 -10.01
CA LEU A 263 6.78 -4.54 -9.75
C LEU A 263 5.96 -5.82 -9.88
N TYR A 264 5.03 -6.02 -8.95
CA TYR A 264 4.14 -7.16 -8.89
C TYR A 264 2.68 -6.71 -8.73
N SER A 265 1.78 -7.39 -9.42
CA SER A 265 0.36 -7.39 -9.08
C SER A 265 0.08 -8.59 -8.18
N VAL A 266 -0.34 -8.32 -6.94
CA VAL A 266 -0.71 -9.32 -5.93
C VAL A 266 -2.23 -9.26 -5.78
N GLY A 267 -2.91 -10.39 -5.97
CA GLY A 267 -4.35 -10.51 -5.74
C GLY A 267 -4.73 -10.47 -4.26
N HIS A 268 -6.00 -10.69 -3.96
CA HIS A 268 -6.47 -10.90 -2.59
C HIS A 268 -5.71 -12.08 -1.96
N ALA A 269 -5.11 -11.86 -0.80
CA ALA A 269 -4.18 -12.82 -0.19
C ALA A 269 -4.89 -13.96 0.53
N ASN A 270 -4.94 -15.13 -0.11
CA ASN A 270 -5.61 -16.34 0.37
C ASN A 270 -4.64 -17.53 0.54
N GLY A 271 -3.43 -17.27 1.01
CA GLY A 271 -2.37 -18.29 1.17
C GLY A 271 -1.70 -18.61 -0.16
N LEU A 272 -1.33 -19.88 -0.38
CA LEU A 272 -0.62 -20.30 -1.61
C LEU A 272 -1.44 -20.08 -2.89
N ALA A 273 -2.78 -20.00 -2.80
CA ALA A 273 -3.67 -19.67 -3.91
C ALA A 273 -3.57 -18.19 -4.35
N THR A 274 -2.80 -17.34 -3.65
CA THR A 274 -2.70 -15.91 -3.97
C THR A 274 -2.12 -15.74 -5.36
N VAL A 275 -2.85 -15.09 -6.26
CA VAL A 275 -2.35 -14.75 -7.59
C VAL A 275 -1.26 -13.70 -7.44
N ILE A 276 -0.07 -13.96 -7.97
CA ILE A 276 1.03 -13.00 -8.02
C ILE A 276 1.57 -13.00 -9.44
N LYS A 277 1.48 -11.85 -10.11
CA LYS A 277 1.99 -11.62 -11.46
C LYS A 277 3.16 -10.64 -11.38
N GLY A 278 4.35 -11.11 -11.76
CA GLY A 278 5.48 -10.21 -12.02
C GLY A 278 5.20 -9.36 -13.25
N LEU A 279 5.45 -8.06 -13.15
CA LEU A 279 5.24 -7.09 -14.24
C LEU A 279 6.57 -6.65 -14.88
N GLY A 280 7.69 -6.92 -14.21
CA GLY A 280 9.05 -6.70 -14.71
C GLY A 280 9.89 -5.83 -13.78
N LYS A 281 11.14 -5.58 -14.21
CA LYS A 281 12.03 -4.61 -13.58
C LYS A 281 11.50 -3.20 -13.82
N VAL A 282 11.60 -2.35 -12.81
CA VAL A 282 11.11 -0.97 -12.83
C VAL A 282 12.21 -0.03 -13.33
N PRO A 283 11.90 0.97 -14.19
CA PRO A 283 12.91 1.92 -14.68
C PRO A 283 13.50 2.79 -13.55
N GLY A 284 14.81 2.66 -13.30
CA GLY A 284 15.55 3.46 -12.32
C GLY A 284 16.47 2.61 -11.45
N SER A 285 16.97 3.24 -10.39
CA SER A 285 17.74 2.61 -9.32
C SER A 285 17.18 3.07 -7.97
N PHE A 286 17.26 2.17 -6.98
CA PHE A 286 16.63 2.30 -5.66
C PHE A 286 17.68 2.20 -4.54
N THR A 287 18.58 3.18 -4.50
CA THR A 287 19.71 3.26 -3.54
C THR A 287 19.52 4.28 -2.41
N ASP A 288 18.35 4.91 -2.30
CA ASP A 288 18.04 5.85 -1.21
C ASP A 288 17.94 5.11 0.15
N PRO A 289 18.35 5.72 1.27
CA PRO A 289 18.33 5.08 2.60
C PRO A 289 17.00 4.44 3.00
N ALA A 290 15.90 5.17 2.84
CA ALA A 290 14.56 4.77 3.28
C ALA A 290 13.52 4.94 2.16
N TYR A 291 12.62 3.96 2.06
CA TYR A 291 11.47 3.94 1.13
C TYR A 291 10.16 3.81 1.89
N PHE A 292 9.10 4.40 1.32
CA PHE A 292 7.76 4.40 1.90
C PHE A 292 6.68 4.47 0.82
N SER A 293 5.41 4.28 1.20
CA SER A 293 4.27 4.56 0.30
C SER A 293 3.78 5.99 0.45
N TRP A 294 3.60 6.70 -0.66
CA TRP A 294 2.84 7.93 -0.71
C TRP A 294 1.34 7.59 -0.75
N ARG A 295 0.55 8.12 0.18
CA ARG A 295 -0.91 7.91 0.26
C ARG A 295 -1.63 9.24 0.40
N LYS A 296 -2.68 9.49 -0.37
CA LYS A 296 -3.50 10.69 -0.17
C LYS A 296 -4.30 10.56 1.13
N TYR A 297 -4.68 11.69 1.74
CA TYR A 297 -5.64 11.67 2.85
C TYR A 297 -6.98 11.05 2.42
N THR A 298 -7.35 11.22 1.14
CA THR A 298 -8.57 10.70 0.50
C THR A 298 -8.45 9.27 -0.02
N ASP A 299 -7.26 8.65 -0.01
CA ASP A 299 -7.12 7.29 -0.50
C ASP A 299 -7.84 6.31 0.44
N PRO A 300 -8.57 5.31 -0.10
CA PRO A 300 -9.21 4.30 0.75
C PRO A 300 -8.14 3.48 1.49
N PRO A 301 -8.49 2.93 2.67
CA PRO A 301 -7.70 1.90 3.32
C PRO A 301 -7.26 0.79 2.35
N PRO A 302 -6.01 0.30 2.41
CA PRO A 302 -5.63 -0.91 1.69
C PRO A 302 -6.47 -2.10 2.18
N ALA A 303 -6.83 -2.98 1.24
CA ALA A 303 -7.74 -4.11 1.44
C ALA A 303 -7.32 -5.32 0.57
N GLY A 304 -6.03 -5.71 0.68
CA GLY A 304 -5.41 -6.79 -0.09
C GLY A 304 -5.42 -8.18 0.55
N GLU A 305 -6.06 -8.34 1.71
CA GLU A 305 -6.27 -9.59 2.48
C GLU A 305 -7.58 -9.51 3.28
#